data_AF-A0A7R9Q8Y9-F1
#
_entry.id   AF-A0A7R9Q8Y9-F1
#
_cell.length_a   1.000
_cell.length_b   1.000
_cell.length_c   1.000
_cell.angle_alpha   90.00
_cell.angle_beta   90.00
_cell.angle_gamma   90.00
#
_symmetry.space_group_name_H-M   'P 1'
#
loop_
_entity.id
_entity.type
_entity.pdbx_description
1 polymer ?
#
loop_
_entity_poly.entity_id
_entity_poly.type
_entity_poly.pdbx_seq_one_letter_code
_entity_poly.pdbx_strand_id
1 'polypeptide(L)'
;MGEFDWLSWDQIQRQIDINLLGTMRVIKTLLPLIIQSKGRVINVSSVNGNCAYPGISVYCATKYAIEGLSDALRLELCKFGVKVIVVRPGDYAKLTNLMAGHSANADQMWRLMDDQKRQLYGQYFHDYHQSVELNSGLTSPVSYTASTLCQDFEEAVLAVDPRPYITSASLLFRFCIQLIQTKDVKMSADTVESGSYEFALILDKMLATDSKNLVFSPFSLLTAMSMTLMGARNTCGDELSQVLFGKKIDGNQYPALAKDYQRLVDSIFKSNAQVLSSANFLYAHKQYPILKEYQHLIEQSFGAKSREVDFEQHGKEAVDTINGDINAATRGKIRKLFDDIDPTTKMVLANALYFKGLWKTKFKKENTKSRKFTTSKKKEIDVDFMHQVLKVPFGYSDELKASAIELSYDKSNVVLVIVLPEATTSLPELKAHLNGQTLDQFLKQLSPTKIDIYLPKFKLDSTLPLIPILSQMGIKQIFDAKMANFSGITNDPIGLYVGEVLQKAVIEVNEDGTEAAAATGNSLSLSL
;
A
#
# COMPACT_ATOMS: atom_id res chain seq x y z
N MET A 1 -4.53 13.25 24.16
CA MET A 1 -4.39 14.72 24.11
C MET A 1 -3.26 15.05 23.16
N GLY A 2 -3.29 16.17 22.45
CA GLY A 2 -2.36 16.45 21.34
C GLY A 2 -2.08 17.94 21.21
N GLU A 3 -1.16 18.30 20.32
CA GLU A 3 -0.52 19.63 20.23
C GLU A 3 -1.52 20.77 19.96
N PHE A 4 -2.71 20.46 19.44
CA PHE A 4 -3.81 21.41 19.32
C PHE A 4 -4.19 22.07 20.65
N ASP A 5 -4.06 21.35 21.77
CA ASP A 5 -4.42 21.80 23.11
C ASP A 5 -3.49 22.89 23.67
N TRP A 6 -2.37 23.14 22.99
CA TRP A 6 -1.41 24.18 23.36
C TRP A 6 -1.82 25.57 22.88
N LEU A 7 -2.60 25.64 21.80
CA LEU A 7 -3.00 26.89 21.16
C LEU A 7 -4.00 27.66 22.02
N SER A 8 -3.78 28.97 22.18
CA SER A 8 -4.81 29.84 22.76
C SER A 8 -5.90 30.16 21.74
N TRP A 9 -7.12 30.45 22.21
CA TRP A 9 -8.21 30.85 21.32
C TRP A 9 -7.88 32.09 20.48
N ASP A 10 -7.10 33.03 21.02
CA ASP A 10 -6.64 34.19 20.25
C ASP A 10 -5.73 33.80 19.09
N GLN A 11 -4.84 32.81 19.30
CA GLN A 11 -3.96 32.29 18.23
C GLN A 11 -4.76 31.51 17.18
N ILE A 12 -5.81 30.79 17.60
CA ILE A 12 -6.74 30.10 16.69
C ILE A 12 -7.50 31.12 15.84
N GLN A 13 -8.13 32.11 16.49
CA GLN A 13 -8.94 33.13 15.83
C GLN A 13 -8.10 33.95 14.86
N ARG A 14 -6.89 34.36 15.26
CA ARG A 14 -5.97 35.11 14.40
C ARG A 14 -5.61 34.34 13.13
N GLN A 15 -5.39 33.02 13.22
CA GLN A 15 -5.11 32.20 12.03
C GLN A 15 -6.31 32.14 11.08
N ILE A 16 -7.53 31.98 11.62
CA ILE A 16 -8.77 31.97 10.82
C ILE A 16 -9.00 33.32 10.15
N ASP A 17 -8.86 34.41 10.91
CA ASP A 17 -9.07 35.77 10.42
C ASP A 17 -8.11 36.12 9.28
N ILE A 18 -6.83 35.75 9.42
CA ILE A 18 -5.80 36.06 8.43
C ILE A 18 -5.89 35.12 7.23
N ASN A 19 -5.86 33.81 7.44
CA ASN A 19 -5.69 32.84 6.34
C ASN A 19 -6.97 32.65 5.53
N LEU A 20 -8.14 32.74 6.17
CA LEU A 20 -9.43 32.43 5.54
C LEU A 20 -10.28 33.69 5.33
N LEU A 21 -10.69 34.37 6.41
CA LEU A 21 -11.65 35.47 6.30
C LEU A 21 -11.06 36.67 5.57
N GLY A 22 -9.77 36.97 5.77
CA GLY A 22 -9.05 38.00 5.03
C GLY A 22 -9.11 37.76 3.52
N THR A 23 -8.75 36.56 3.08
CA THR A 23 -8.84 36.15 1.67
C THR A 23 -10.26 36.27 1.13
N MET A 24 -11.27 35.78 1.85
CA MET A 24 -12.68 35.89 1.45
C MET A 24 -13.12 37.35 1.27
N ARG A 25 -12.74 38.24 2.20
CA ARG A 25 -13.09 39.66 2.15
C ARG A 25 -12.48 40.34 0.92
N VAL A 26 -11.20 40.06 0.60
CA VAL A 26 -10.53 40.61 -0.57
C VAL A 26 -11.22 40.15 -1.85
N ILE A 27 -11.46 38.84 -2.00
CA ILE A 27 -12.15 38.29 -3.18
C ILE A 27 -13.52 38.92 -3.34
N LYS A 28 -14.35 38.92 -2.28
CA LYS A 28 -15.72 39.46 -2.33
C LYS A 28 -15.74 40.94 -2.70
N THR A 29 -14.79 41.72 -2.20
CA THR A 29 -14.69 43.16 -2.46
C THR A 29 -14.30 43.45 -3.91
N LEU A 30 -13.36 42.68 -4.48
CA LEU A 30 -12.86 42.89 -5.84
C LEU A 30 -13.67 42.16 -6.92
N LEU A 31 -14.61 41.29 -6.52
CA LEU A 31 -15.34 40.40 -7.42
C LEU A 31 -16.01 41.12 -8.62
N PRO A 32 -16.67 42.29 -8.45
CA PRO A 32 -17.27 42.99 -9.59
C PRO A 32 -16.25 43.36 -10.68
N LEU A 33 -15.05 43.83 -10.27
CA LEU A 33 -13.98 44.21 -11.20
C LEU A 33 -13.36 42.98 -11.87
N ILE A 34 -13.22 41.87 -11.14
CA ILE A 34 -12.71 40.60 -11.67
C ILE A 34 -13.66 40.03 -12.72
N ILE A 35 -14.97 40.07 -12.47
CA ILE A 35 -16.00 39.63 -13.42
C ILE A 35 -15.99 40.52 -14.67
N GLN A 36 -15.96 41.84 -14.49
CA GLN A 36 -15.95 42.79 -15.61
C GLN A 36 -14.75 42.59 -16.54
N SER A 37 -13.57 42.33 -15.96
CA SER A 37 -12.33 42.10 -16.70
C SER A 37 -12.19 40.68 -17.25
N LYS A 38 -13.09 39.74 -16.88
CA LYS A 38 -12.92 38.29 -17.08
C LYS A 38 -11.53 37.82 -16.59
N GLY A 39 -11.13 38.38 -15.46
CA GLY A 39 -9.82 38.15 -14.85
C GLY A 39 -9.70 36.77 -14.23
N ARG A 40 -8.72 36.63 -13.33
CA ARG A 40 -8.49 35.39 -12.59
C ARG A 40 -8.27 35.66 -11.11
N VAL A 41 -8.69 34.72 -10.27
CA VAL A 41 -8.40 34.68 -8.83
C VAL A 41 -7.32 33.63 -8.63
N ILE A 42 -6.18 34.02 -8.05
CA ILE A 42 -5.09 33.10 -7.70
C ILE A 42 -4.99 33.09 -6.17
N ASN A 43 -5.43 31.99 -5.56
CA ASN A 43 -5.36 31.80 -4.12
C ASN A 43 -4.09 31.02 -3.77
N VAL A 44 -3.27 31.61 -2.89
CA VAL A 44 -2.07 30.95 -2.37
C VAL A 44 -2.45 30.15 -1.12
N SER A 45 -2.61 28.85 -1.30
CA SER A 45 -2.88 27.89 -0.23
C SER A 45 -1.55 27.49 0.43
N SER A 46 -1.30 26.19 0.53
CA SER A 46 -0.11 25.52 0.98
C SER A 46 -0.27 24.07 0.56
N VAL A 47 0.81 23.32 0.44
CA VAL A 47 0.77 21.85 0.46
C VAL A 47 -0.04 21.31 1.65
N ASN A 48 -0.12 22.07 2.76
CA ASN A 48 -0.92 21.76 3.92
C ASN A 48 -2.44 21.97 3.74
N GLY A 49 -2.87 22.51 2.60
CA GLY A 49 -4.26 22.49 2.18
C GLY A 49 -4.69 21.14 1.60
N ASN A 50 -3.73 20.22 1.38
CA ASN A 50 -3.96 18.88 0.85
C ASN A 50 -3.20 17.78 1.65
N CYS A 51 -2.62 18.13 2.80
CA CYS A 51 -1.94 17.21 3.72
C CYS A 51 -1.85 17.81 5.13
N ALA A 52 -2.20 17.07 6.18
CA ALA A 52 -2.26 17.60 7.55
C ALA A 52 -1.17 17.00 8.45
N TYR A 53 -0.59 17.82 9.34
CA TYR A 53 0.49 17.45 10.25
C TYR A 53 0.12 17.80 11.71
N PRO A 54 0.60 17.03 12.70
CA PRO A 54 0.53 17.41 14.11
C PRO A 54 1.17 18.78 14.38
N GLY A 55 0.70 19.48 15.42
CA GLY A 55 1.23 20.80 15.82
C GLY A 55 0.85 22.01 14.95
N ILE A 56 0.25 21.79 13.76
CA ILE A 56 -0.22 22.87 12.88
C ILE A 56 -1.67 22.65 12.40
N SER A 57 -2.50 22.01 13.23
CA SER A 57 -3.85 21.58 12.87
C SER A 57 -4.76 22.72 12.40
N VAL A 58 -4.74 23.88 13.09
CA VAL A 58 -5.55 25.06 12.73
C VAL A 58 -5.08 25.66 11.41
N TYR A 59 -3.77 25.78 11.21
CA TYR A 59 -3.21 26.24 9.95
C TYR A 59 -3.67 25.35 8.79
N CYS A 60 -3.54 24.02 8.94
CA CYS A 60 -4.03 23.06 7.95
C CYS A 60 -5.53 23.28 7.68
N ALA A 61 -6.36 23.35 8.72
CA ALA A 61 -7.80 23.58 8.57
C ALA A 61 -8.12 24.85 7.76
N THR A 62 -7.43 25.96 8.03
CA THR A 62 -7.63 27.20 7.27
C THR A 62 -7.20 27.08 5.81
N LYS A 63 -6.15 26.31 5.51
CA LYS A 63 -5.69 26.09 4.14
C LYS A 63 -6.64 25.17 3.37
N TYR A 64 -7.12 24.08 3.97
CA TYR A 64 -8.19 23.25 3.40
C TYR A 64 -9.46 24.07 3.11
N ALA A 65 -9.85 24.97 4.02
CA ALA A 65 -11.00 25.84 3.81
C ALA A 65 -10.84 26.77 2.60
N ILE A 66 -9.62 27.30 2.35
CA ILE A 66 -9.33 28.09 1.15
C ILE A 66 -9.42 27.24 -0.13
N GLU A 67 -9.01 25.97 -0.08
CA GLU A 67 -9.16 25.08 -1.23
C GLU A 67 -10.62 24.82 -1.55
N GLY A 68 -11.42 24.42 -0.56
CA GLY A 68 -12.86 24.23 -0.72
C GLY A 68 -13.60 25.49 -1.19
N LEU A 69 -13.23 26.66 -0.67
CA LEU A 69 -13.72 27.95 -1.16
C LEU A 69 -13.38 28.15 -2.65
N SER A 70 -12.13 27.85 -3.03
CA SER A 70 -11.66 28.03 -4.41
C SER A 70 -12.40 27.10 -5.39
N ASP A 71 -12.77 25.90 -4.96
CA ASP A 71 -13.55 24.97 -5.76
C ASP A 71 -14.97 25.45 -6.02
N ALA A 72 -15.64 25.94 -4.97
CA ALA A 72 -16.93 26.58 -5.10
C ALA A 72 -16.86 27.80 -6.05
N LEU A 73 -15.90 28.70 -5.83
CA LEU A 73 -15.73 29.90 -6.67
C LEU A 73 -15.45 29.54 -8.13
N ARG A 74 -14.70 28.48 -8.39
CA ARG A 74 -14.41 28.04 -9.77
C ARG A 74 -15.70 27.67 -10.52
N LEU A 75 -16.62 26.98 -9.85
CA LEU A 75 -17.94 26.63 -10.40
C LEU A 75 -18.86 27.85 -10.51
N GLU A 76 -18.83 28.74 -9.52
CA GLU A 76 -19.68 29.92 -9.50
C GLU A 76 -19.29 30.96 -10.55
N LEU A 77 -18.00 31.12 -10.80
CA LEU A 77 -17.44 32.21 -11.59
C LEU A 77 -17.09 31.82 -13.04
N CYS A 78 -17.04 30.51 -13.37
CA CYS A 78 -16.74 30.06 -14.73
C CYS A 78 -17.74 30.61 -15.77
N LYS A 79 -19.01 30.76 -15.40
CA LYS A 79 -20.07 31.35 -16.25
C LYS A 79 -19.82 32.82 -16.63
N PHE A 80 -18.95 33.50 -15.88
CA PHE A 80 -18.52 34.87 -16.14
C PHE A 80 -17.15 34.93 -16.84
N GLY A 81 -16.57 33.77 -17.21
CA GLY A 81 -15.25 33.68 -17.82
C GLY A 81 -14.09 33.92 -16.85
N VAL A 82 -14.34 33.92 -15.54
CA VAL A 82 -13.31 34.11 -14.51
C VAL A 82 -12.72 32.76 -14.12
N LYS A 83 -11.40 32.69 -14.07
CA LYS A 83 -10.66 31.48 -13.65
C LYS A 83 -10.25 31.57 -12.20
N VAL A 84 -10.30 30.44 -11.49
CA VAL A 84 -9.88 30.35 -10.09
C VAL A 84 -8.79 29.28 -9.99
N ILE A 85 -7.61 29.68 -9.54
CA ILE A 85 -6.41 28.85 -9.45
C ILE A 85 -5.96 28.78 -8.00
N VAL A 86 -5.56 27.60 -7.55
CA VAL A 86 -4.92 27.40 -6.24
C VAL A 86 -3.46 27.05 -6.44
N VAL A 87 -2.56 27.87 -5.89
CA VAL A 87 -1.13 27.55 -5.82
C VAL A 87 -0.83 27.01 -4.43
N ARG A 88 -0.15 25.86 -4.36
CA ARG A 88 0.25 25.16 -3.13
C ARG A 88 1.78 25.16 -2.97
N PRO A 89 2.37 26.20 -2.37
CA PRO A 89 3.79 26.18 -2.07
C PRO A 89 4.17 25.11 -1.04
N GLY A 90 5.36 24.53 -1.22
CA GLY A 90 6.05 23.65 -0.28
C GLY A 90 6.71 24.41 0.88
N ASP A 91 7.69 23.78 1.51
CA ASP A 91 8.53 24.44 2.52
C ASP A 91 9.46 25.48 1.86
N TYR A 92 9.38 26.72 2.35
CA TYR A 92 10.25 27.86 1.97
C TYR A 92 10.77 28.59 3.21
N ALA A 93 10.84 27.90 4.36
CA ALA A 93 11.23 28.53 5.63
C ALA A 93 12.67 29.09 5.61
N LYS A 94 13.57 28.58 4.76
CA LYS A 94 14.93 29.15 4.61
C LYS A 94 14.99 30.39 3.71
N LEU A 95 13.95 30.63 2.91
CA LEU A 95 13.92 31.72 1.93
C LEU A 95 12.94 32.83 2.31
N THR A 96 12.20 32.67 3.42
CA THR A 96 11.14 33.58 3.85
C THR A 96 11.18 33.75 5.37
N ASN A 97 10.49 34.78 5.88
CA ASN A 97 10.34 35.01 7.33
C ASN A 97 9.22 34.18 7.96
N LEU A 98 8.89 33.01 7.40
CA LEU A 98 7.76 32.17 7.84
C LEU A 98 7.86 31.78 9.32
N MET A 99 9.07 31.53 9.82
CA MET A 99 9.32 31.06 11.20
C MET A 99 9.63 32.20 12.18
N ALA A 100 9.64 33.46 11.75
CA ALA A 100 10.11 34.58 12.58
C ALA A 100 9.33 34.78 13.89
N GLY A 101 8.06 34.36 13.94
CA GLY A 101 7.21 34.45 15.14
C GLY A 101 7.14 33.17 15.98
N HIS A 102 7.86 32.10 15.63
CA HIS A 102 7.65 30.78 16.24
C HIS A 102 7.92 30.78 17.76
N SER A 103 9.12 31.20 18.17
CA SER A 103 9.54 31.25 19.58
C SER A 103 8.57 32.06 20.44
N ALA A 104 8.23 33.29 20.02
CA ALA A 104 7.30 34.15 20.76
C ALA A 104 5.89 33.54 20.90
N ASN A 105 5.42 32.82 19.87
CA ASN A 105 4.14 32.12 19.94
C ASN A 105 4.19 30.93 20.89
N ALA A 106 5.29 30.16 20.92
CA ALA A 106 5.48 29.04 21.83
C ALA A 106 5.55 29.53 23.30
N ASP A 107 6.28 30.61 23.57
CA ASP A 107 6.34 31.24 24.90
C ASP A 107 4.96 31.67 25.38
N GLN A 108 4.15 32.25 24.48
CA GLN A 108 2.78 32.62 24.79
C GLN A 108 1.92 31.40 25.12
N MET A 109 2.03 30.30 24.36
CA MET A 109 1.32 29.05 24.65
C MET A 109 1.66 28.55 26.05
N TRP A 110 2.95 28.43 26.37
CA TRP A 110 3.42 27.95 27.68
C TRP A 110 2.95 28.84 28.84
N ARG A 111 2.99 30.17 28.66
CA ARG A 111 2.53 31.13 29.67
C ARG A 111 1.03 31.01 29.93
N LEU A 112 0.23 30.69 28.92
CA LEU A 112 -1.23 30.58 29.03
C LEU A 112 -1.70 29.18 29.45
N MET A 113 -0.86 28.15 29.38
CA MET A 113 -1.20 26.82 29.91
C MET A 113 -1.42 26.86 31.42
N ASP A 114 -2.46 26.16 31.89
CA ASP A 114 -2.65 25.88 33.30
C ASP A 114 -1.61 24.87 33.84
N ASP A 115 -1.54 24.75 35.17
CA ASP A 115 -0.52 23.92 35.81
C ASP A 115 -0.69 22.42 35.52
N GLN A 116 -1.92 21.95 35.29
CA GLN A 116 -2.17 20.56 34.90
C GLN A 116 -1.60 20.27 33.51
N LYS A 117 -1.80 21.18 32.54
CA LYS A 117 -1.24 21.09 31.19
C LYS A 117 0.28 21.20 31.21
N ARG A 118 0.86 22.12 32.00
CA ARG A 118 2.31 22.22 32.15
C ARG A 118 2.92 20.96 32.75
N GLN A 119 2.27 20.34 33.73
CA GLN A 119 2.72 19.07 34.28
C GLN A 119 2.60 17.93 33.28
N LEU A 120 1.51 17.91 32.49
CA LEU A 120 1.25 16.88 31.49
C LEU A 120 2.24 16.93 30.32
N TYR A 121 2.44 18.11 29.73
CA TYR A 121 3.30 18.27 28.56
C TYR A 121 4.76 18.52 28.93
N GLY A 122 5.03 19.20 30.05
CA GLY A 122 6.36 19.34 30.65
C GLY A 122 7.48 19.56 29.62
N GLN A 123 8.48 18.68 29.68
CA GLN A 123 9.64 18.72 28.79
C GLN A 123 9.28 18.48 27.31
N TYR A 124 8.25 17.68 27.02
CA TYR A 124 7.83 17.39 25.65
C TYR A 124 7.46 18.67 24.88
N PHE A 125 6.80 19.63 25.51
CA PHE A 125 6.47 20.92 24.88
C PHE A 125 7.73 21.66 24.43
N HIS A 126 8.72 21.76 25.31
CA HIS A 126 9.98 22.46 25.02
C HIS A 126 10.81 21.72 23.96
N ASP A 127 10.94 20.40 24.09
CA ASP A 127 11.66 19.57 23.13
C ASP A 127 11.03 19.63 21.73
N TYR A 128 9.69 19.65 21.66
CA TYR A 128 8.96 19.80 20.40
C TYR A 128 9.28 21.13 19.73
N HIS A 129 9.14 22.24 20.44
CA HIS A 129 9.37 23.57 19.87
C HIS A 129 10.84 23.80 19.49
N GLN A 130 11.78 23.30 20.29
CA GLN A 130 13.20 23.30 19.95
C GLN A 130 13.47 22.47 18.68
N SER A 131 12.84 21.30 18.56
CA SER A 131 12.94 20.45 17.37
C SER A 131 12.37 21.16 16.12
N VAL A 132 11.24 21.86 16.24
CA VAL A 132 10.67 22.62 15.12
C VAL A 132 11.62 23.73 14.67
N GLU A 133 12.26 24.45 15.59
CA GLU A 133 13.23 25.48 15.22
C GLU A 133 14.44 24.88 14.48
N LEU A 134 15.01 23.79 15.01
CA LEU A 134 16.17 23.11 14.43
C LEU A 134 15.89 22.48 13.06
N ASN A 135 14.68 21.94 12.89
CA ASN A 135 14.30 21.17 11.69
C ASN A 135 13.51 21.99 10.66
N SER A 136 13.13 23.23 10.97
CA SER A 136 12.43 24.09 10.02
C SER A 136 13.26 24.33 8.76
N GLY A 137 12.62 24.27 7.59
CA GLY A 137 13.33 24.47 6.33
C GLY A 137 14.17 23.27 5.88
N LEU A 138 14.04 22.09 6.51
CA LEU A 138 14.76 20.86 6.12
C LEU A 138 14.60 20.55 4.63
N THR A 139 13.42 20.83 4.09
CA THR A 139 13.02 20.56 2.71
C THR A 139 12.97 21.79 1.82
N SER A 140 13.25 22.97 2.41
CA SER A 140 13.29 24.24 1.71
C SER A 140 14.38 24.22 0.65
N PRO A 141 14.08 24.69 -0.59
CA PRO A 141 15.10 24.83 -1.61
C PRO A 141 16.13 25.87 -1.19
N VAL A 142 17.33 25.78 -1.77
CA VAL A 142 18.46 26.69 -1.49
C VAL A 142 18.30 28.07 -2.13
N SER A 143 17.41 28.19 -3.11
CA SER A 143 17.04 29.45 -3.77
C SER A 143 15.66 29.32 -4.42
N TYR A 144 15.05 30.46 -4.79
CA TYR A 144 13.79 30.44 -5.56
C TYR A 144 13.97 29.75 -6.93
N THR A 145 15.12 29.95 -7.58
CA THR A 145 15.46 29.35 -8.88
C THR A 145 15.72 27.85 -8.82
N ALA A 146 16.04 27.30 -7.64
CA ALA A 146 16.18 25.86 -7.40
C ALA A 146 14.83 25.17 -7.13
N SER A 147 13.72 25.81 -7.48
CA SER A 147 12.36 25.30 -7.30
C SER A 147 11.46 25.73 -8.46
N THR A 148 10.31 25.06 -8.62
CA THR A 148 9.33 25.39 -9.67
C THR A 148 8.46 26.61 -9.32
N LEU A 149 8.60 27.22 -8.14
CA LEU A 149 7.65 28.23 -7.63
C LEU A 149 7.39 29.38 -8.59
N CYS A 150 8.44 29.98 -9.16
CA CYS A 150 8.26 31.10 -10.09
C CYS A 150 7.54 30.65 -11.38
N GLN A 151 7.92 29.50 -11.93
CA GLN A 151 7.28 28.93 -13.13
C GLN A 151 5.82 28.57 -12.88
N ASP A 152 5.52 28.08 -11.69
CA ASP A 152 4.17 27.72 -11.26
C ASP A 152 3.27 28.96 -11.13
N PHE A 153 3.80 30.08 -10.64
CA PHE A 153 3.10 31.36 -10.64
C PHE A 153 3.00 31.96 -12.05
N GLU A 154 4.02 31.81 -12.89
CA GLU A 154 3.96 32.21 -14.30
C GLU A 154 2.84 31.46 -15.02
N GLU A 155 2.68 30.15 -14.81
CA GLU A 155 1.54 29.40 -15.34
C GLU A 155 0.22 29.97 -14.80
N ALA A 156 0.10 30.14 -13.47
CA ALA A 156 -1.12 30.63 -12.84
C ALA A 156 -1.55 32.00 -13.41
N VAL A 157 -0.60 32.87 -13.75
CA VAL A 157 -0.82 34.24 -14.22
C VAL A 157 -0.95 34.35 -15.74
N LEU A 158 -0.12 33.62 -16.50
CA LEU A 158 0.08 33.84 -17.92
C LEU A 158 -0.56 32.77 -18.80
N ALA A 159 -0.77 31.55 -18.28
CA ALA A 159 -1.31 30.47 -19.11
C ALA A 159 -2.71 30.85 -19.62
N VAL A 160 -2.97 30.49 -20.89
CA VAL A 160 -4.28 30.64 -21.51
C VAL A 160 -5.29 29.76 -20.77
N ASP A 161 -4.93 28.53 -20.40
CA ASP A 161 -5.75 27.64 -19.58
C ASP A 161 -4.91 27.03 -18.45
N PRO A 162 -4.74 27.74 -17.32
CA PRO A 162 -3.93 27.27 -16.19
C PRO A 162 -4.59 26.08 -15.50
N ARG A 163 -3.79 25.19 -14.92
CA ARG A 163 -4.30 24.11 -14.07
C ARG A 163 -5.07 24.69 -12.88
N PRO A 164 -6.16 24.05 -12.43
CA PRO A 164 -6.95 24.53 -11.28
C PRO A 164 -6.15 24.45 -9.96
N TYR A 165 -5.19 23.54 -9.89
CA TYR A 165 -4.24 23.40 -8.79
C TYR A 165 -2.82 23.29 -9.31
N ILE A 166 -1.89 24.01 -8.69
CA ILE A 166 -0.47 23.97 -9.00
C ILE A 166 0.31 23.75 -7.70
N THR A 167 1.10 22.68 -7.62
CA THR A 167 1.86 22.34 -6.40
C THR A 167 3.34 22.66 -6.58
N SER A 168 3.78 23.70 -5.87
CA SER A 168 5.11 24.28 -5.96
C SER A 168 5.99 23.82 -4.82
N ALA A 169 6.44 22.57 -4.91
CA ALA A 169 7.25 21.89 -3.91
C ALA A 169 8.56 21.37 -4.51
N SER A 170 9.65 21.39 -3.73
CA SER A 170 10.94 20.76 -4.10
C SER A 170 10.78 19.24 -4.24
N LEU A 171 11.65 18.55 -5.00
CA LEU A 171 11.62 17.09 -5.17
C LEU A 171 11.68 16.35 -3.82
N LEU A 172 12.54 16.80 -2.90
CA LEU A 172 12.62 16.28 -1.53
C LEU A 172 11.32 16.50 -0.75
N PHE A 173 10.69 17.68 -0.89
CA PHE A 173 9.40 17.94 -0.24
C PHE A 173 8.27 17.13 -0.86
N ARG A 174 8.27 16.93 -2.18
CA ARG A 174 7.33 16.04 -2.87
C ARG A 174 7.51 14.61 -2.36
N PHE A 175 8.74 14.12 -2.21
CA PHE A 175 9.03 12.80 -1.62
C PHE A 175 8.54 12.69 -0.17
N CYS A 176 8.75 13.73 0.66
CA CYS A 176 8.20 13.78 2.02
C CYS A 176 6.66 13.87 2.05
N ILE A 177 6.03 14.63 1.13
CA ILE A 177 4.57 14.64 0.97
C ILE A 177 4.09 13.26 0.53
N GLN A 178 4.80 12.57 -0.36
CA GLN A 178 4.46 11.23 -0.83
C GLN A 178 4.51 10.21 0.32
N LEU A 179 5.45 10.37 1.25
CA LEU A 179 5.51 9.60 2.50
C LEU A 179 4.42 9.99 3.52
N ILE A 180 3.89 11.21 3.48
CA ILE A 180 2.97 11.76 4.52
C ILE A 180 1.52 11.89 4.03
N GLN A 181 1.26 11.83 2.72
CA GLN A 181 -0.06 11.62 2.11
C GLN A 181 -0.49 10.16 2.27
N THR A 182 -0.75 9.77 3.51
CA THR A 182 -1.69 8.69 3.80
C THR A 182 -2.92 9.33 4.42
N LYS A 183 -4.03 9.37 3.66
CA LYS A 183 -5.41 9.44 4.16
C LYS A 183 -6.39 9.56 2.99
N ASP A 184 -6.57 8.42 2.34
CA ASP A 184 -7.89 7.76 2.36
C ASP A 184 -7.73 6.27 2.04
N VAL A 185 -6.66 5.70 2.58
CA VAL A 185 -6.73 4.33 3.09
C VAL A 185 -7.21 4.54 4.52
N LYS A 186 -8.23 3.81 4.98
CA LYS A 186 -8.32 3.54 6.41
C LYS A 186 -7.12 2.67 6.77
N MET A 187 -5.93 3.27 6.84
CA MET A 187 -4.84 2.72 7.62
C MET A 187 -5.35 2.79 9.04
N SER A 188 -5.83 1.66 9.52
CA SER A 188 -5.69 1.32 10.92
C SER A 188 -4.25 1.67 11.36
N ALA A 189 -4.03 2.00 12.62
CA ALA A 189 -2.68 2.15 13.19
C ALA A 189 -1.91 0.80 13.21
N ASP A 190 -2.21 -0.10 12.27
CA ASP A 190 -1.85 -1.51 12.25
C ASP A 190 -0.74 -1.70 11.23
N THR A 191 0.48 -1.88 11.74
CA THR A 191 1.70 -2.05 10.94
C THR A 191 1.59 -3.23 9.96
N VAL A 192 0.73 -4.21 10.28
CA VAL A 192 0.52 -5.39 9.44
C VAL A 192 -0.09 -5.03 8.09
N GLU A 193 -1.10 -4.16 8.08
CA GLU A 193 -1.84 -3.82 6.87
C GLU A 193 -0.96 -3.04 5.88
N SER A 194 -0.36 -1.94 6.34
CA SER A 194 0.55 -1.13 5.50
C SER A 194 1.78 -1.92 5.04
N GLY A 195 2.36 -2.71 5.94
CA GLY A 195 3.52 -3.55 5.64
C GLY A 195 3.21 -4.61 4.59
N SER A 196 2.04 -5.25 4.67
CA SER A 196 1.61 -6.26 3.70
C SER A 196 1.46 -5.71 2.27
N TYR A 197 1.03 -4.46 2.16
CA TYR A 197 0.84 -3.79 0.87
C TYR A 197 2.18 -3.45 0.21
N GLU A 198 3.11 -2.87 0.97
CA GLU A 198 4.47 -2.58 0.48
C GLU A 198 5.22 -3.86 0.12
N PHE A 199 5.10 -4.91 0.93
CA PHE A 199 5.67 -6.22 0.60
C PHE A 199 5.17 -6.74 -0.76
N ALA A 200 3.87 -6.63 -1.04
CA ALA A 200 3.29 -7.07 -2.30
C ALA A 200 3.86 -6.32 -3.51
N LEU A 201 4.07 -5.01 -3.39
CA LEU A 201 4.57 -4.15 -4.46
C LEU A 201 6.06 -4.39 -4.72
N ILE A 202 6.87 -4.52 -3.67
CA ILE A 202 8.28 -4.87 -3.81
C ILE A 202 8.39 -6.25 -4.46
N LEU A 203 7.58 -7.23 -4.01
CA LEU A 203 7.56 -8.56 -4.60
C LEU A 203 7.21 -8.53 -6.10
N ASP A 204 6.20 -7.75 -6.52
CA ASP A 204 5.85 -7.58 -7.94
C ASP A 204 7.02 -7.03 -8.76
N LYS A 205 7.74 -6.03 -8.22
CA LYS A 205 8.91 -5.44 -8.86
C LYS A 205 10.04 -6.45 -9.02
N MET A 206 10.30 -7.25 -7.99
CA MET A 206 11.39 -8.24 -8.01
C MET A 206 11.08 -9.43 -8.91
N LEU A 207 9.80 -9.78 -9.07
CA LEU A 207 9.35 -10.84 -9.98
C LEU A 207 9.20 -10.37 -11.44
N ALA A 208 9.30 -9.07 -11.71
CA ALA A 208 9.15 -8.52 -13.05
C ALA A 208 10.26 -9.03 -13.97
N THR A 209 9.89 -9.88 -14.93
CA THR A 209 10.75 -10.28 -16.05
C THR A 209 10.02 -10.01 -17.36
N ASP A 210 10.73 -9.49 -18.36
CA ASP A 210 10.14 -8.85 -19.56
C ASP A 210 9.36 -9.79 -20.50
N SER A 211 9.24 -11.09 -20.18
CA SER A 211 8.94 -12.12 -21.18
C SER A 211 7.95 -13.21 -20.79
N LYS A 212 7.37 -13.19 -19.59
CA LYS A 212 6.45 -14.26 -19.15
C LYS A 212 5.23 -13.70 -18.43
N ASN A 213 4.08 -14.32 -18.68
CA ASN A 213 2.91 -14.12 -17.86
C ASN A 213 3.22 -14.59 -16.43
N LEU A 214 2.75 -13.85 -15.44
CA LEU A 214 3.02 -14.13 -14.05
C LEU A 214 1.72 -14.01 -13.26
N VAL A 215 1.48 -14.97 -12.38
CA VAL A 215 0.47 -14.89 -11.34
C VAL A 215 1.11 -15.32 -10.03
N PHE A 216 0.83 -14.59 -8.95
CA PHE A 216 1.32 -14.91 -7.62
C PHE A 216 0.37 -14.33 -6.58
N SER A 217 0.48 -14.79 -5.33
CA SER A 217 -0.29 -14.29 -4.21
C SER A 217 0.65 -13.73 -3.14
N PRO A 218 0.77 -12.39 -3.04
CA PRO A 218 1.48 -11.76 -1.94
C PRO A 218 0.95 -12.20 -0.58
N PHE A 219 -0.39 -12.31 -0.45
CA PHE A 219 -1.05 -12.74 0.78
C PHE A 219 -0.62 -14.14 1.21
N SER A 220 -0.64 -15.12 0.30
CA SER A 220 -0.26 -16.50 0.62
C SER A 220 1.20 -16.59 1.08
N LEU A 221 2.10 -15.88 0.40
CA LEU A 221 3.51 -15.82 0.77
C LEU A 221 3.71 -15.14 2.12
N LEU A 222 3.10 -13.97 2.31
CA LEU A 222 3.15 -13.23 3.57
C LEU A 222 2.67 -14.10 4.73
N THR A 223 1.61 -14.89 4.55
CA THR A 223 1.07 -15.80 5.57
C THR A 223 2.11 -16.85 5.98
N ALA A 224 2.68 -17.57 5.01
CA ALA A 224 3.68 -18.61 5.27
C ALA A 224 4.96 -18.05 5.91
N MET A 225 5.44 -16.91 5.40
CA MET A 225 6.61 -16.21 5.96
C MET A 225 6.33 -15.63 7.35
N SER A 226 5.10 -15.21 7.64
CA SER A 226 4.72 -14.74 8.99
C SER A 226 4.70 -15.88 10.00
N MET A 227 4.19 -17.07 9.63
CA MET A 227 4.30 -18.27 10.49
C MET A 227 5.77 -18.64 10.74
N THR A 228 6.65 -18.40 9.76
CA THR A 228 8.10 -18.61 9.89
C THR A 228 8.72 -17.58 10.84
N LEU A 229 8.35 -16.31 10.70
CA LEU A 229 8.78 -15.22 11.58
C LEU A 229 8.48 -15.50 13.05
N MET A 230 7.31 -16.06 13.37
CA MET A 230 6.93 -16.36 14.77
C MET A 230 7.96 -17.23 15.49
N GLY A 231 8.69 -18.07 14.73
CA GLY A 231 9.73 -18.96 15.22
C GLY A 231 11.15 -18.41 15.15
N ALA A 232 11.38 -17.36 14.35
CA ALA A 232 12.70 -16.77 14.14
C ALA A 232 13.15 -15.94 15.35
N ARG A 233 14.46 -15.79 15.57
CA ARG A 233 15.01 -14.94 16.63
C ARG A 233 16.16 -14.07 16.12
N ASN A 234 16.43 -12.99 16.84
CA ASN A 234 17.54 -12.07 16.57
C ASN A 234 17.51 -11.59 15.11
N THR A 235 18.65 -11.58 14.42
CA THR A 235 18.76 -11.05 13.06
C THR A 235 17.85 -11.76 12.04
N CYS A 236 17.57 -13.05 12.21
CA CYS A 236 16.58 -13.76 11.39
C CYS A 236 15.18 -13.11 11.52
N GLY A 237 14.80 -12.77 12.75
CA GLY A 237 13.56 -12.07 13.05
C GLY A 237 13.53 -10.64 12.52
N ASP A 238 14.64 -9.90 12.70
CA ASP A 238 14.81 -8.54 12.18
C ASP A 238 14.64 -8.48 10.66
N GLU A 239 15.33 -9.36 9.93
CA GLU A 239 15.30 -9.40 8.47
C GLU A 239 13.90 -9.73 7.96
N LEU A 240 13.26 -10.75 8.55
CA LEU A 240 11.90 -11.14 8.20
C LEU A 240 10.91 -10.02 8.48
N SER A 241 10.88 -9.46 9.70
CA SER A 241 9.89 -8.43 10.02
C SER A 241 10.11 -7.14 9.22
N GLN A 242 11.38 -6.78 8.95
CA GLN A 242 11.71 -5.61 8.13
C GLN A 242 11.16 -5.76 6.71
N VAL A 243 11.31 -6.94 6.10
CA VAL A 243 10.84 -7.18 4.73
C VAL A 243 9.33 -7.38 4.66
N LEU A 244 8.74 -8.09 5.62
CA LEU A 244 7.30 -8.38 5.61
C LEU A 244 6.44 -7.20 6.08
N PHE A 245 6.96 -6.37 6.99
CA PHE A 245 6.18 -5.33 7.67
C PHE A 245 6.82 -3.94 7.68
N GLY A 246 7.95 -3.76 6.99
CA GLY A 246 8.63 -2.46 6.87
C GLY A 246 9.37 -2.00 8.13
N LYS A 247 9.41 -2.81 9.20
CA LYS A 247 10.12 -2.48 10.45
C LYS A 247 10.68 -3.72 11.14
N LYS A 248 11.78 -3.52 11.87
CA LYS A 248 12.29 -4.52 12.82
C LYS A 248 11.34 -4.66 14.02
N ILE A 249 10.99 -5.89 14.35
CA ILE A 249 10.05 -6.23 15.43
C ILE A 249 10.75 -7.22 16.35
N ASP A 250 10.82 -6.87 17.63
CA ASP A 250 11.42 -7.73 18.65
C ASP A 250 10.61 -9.02 18.82
N GLY A 251 11.30 -10.14 19.04
CA GLY A 251 10.66 -11.46 19.17
C GLY A 251 9.61 -11.54 20.28
N ASN A 252 9.72 -10.73 21.34
CA ASN A 252 8.73 -10.67 22.41
C ASN A 252 7.40 -10.05 21.96
N GLN A 253 7.40 -9.32 20.84
CA GLN A 253 6.21 -8.69 20.26
C GLN A 253 5.49 -9.60 19.26
N TYR A 254 6.06 -10.76 18.90
CA TYR A 254 5.46 -11.67 17.93
C TYR A 254 4.06 -12.18 18.31
N PRO A 255 3.73 -12.48 19.57
CA PRO A 255 2.36 -12.82 19.94
C PRO A 255 1.34 -11.70 19.71
N ALA A 256 1.75 -10.43 19.90
CA ALA A 256 0.90 -9.29 19.59
C ALA A 256 0.76 -9.11 18.07
N LEU A 257 1.88 -9.18 17.33
CA LEU A 257 1.90 -9.13 15.87
C LEU A 257 1.02 -10.21 15.24
N ALA A 258 1.04 -11.43 15.77
CA ALA A 258 0.22 -12.54 15.30
C ALA A 258 -1.29 -12.28 15.50
N LYS A 259 -1.67 -11.66 16.63
CA LYS A 259 -3.06 -11.23 16.88
C LYS A 259 -3.48 -10.10 15.94
N ASP A 260 -2.58 -9.16 15.66
CA ASP A 260 -2.82 -8.07 14.71
C ASP A 260 -3.04 -8.63 13.31
N TYR A 261 -2.19 -9.57 12.91
CA TYR A 261 -2.34 -10.33 11.67
C TYR A 261 -3.67 -11.09 11.60
N GLN A 262 -4.04 -11.78 12.67
CA GLN A 262 -5.34 -12.45 12.76
C GLN A 262 -6.50 -11.49 12.56
N ARG A 263 -6.48 -10.30 13.20
CA ARG A 263 -7.52 -9.28 13.04
C ARG A 263 -7.63 -8.80 11.60
N LEU A 264 -6.49 -8.58 10.93
CA LEU A 264 -6.46 -8.22 9.52
C LEU A 264 -7.10 -9.31 8.65
N VAL A 265 -6.66 -10.56 8.79
CA VAL A 265 -7.20 -11.71 8.05
C VAL A 265 -8.69 -11.86 8.30
N ASP A 266 -9.13 -11.80 9.56
CA ASP A 266 -10.54 -11.89 9.92
C ASP A 266 -11.38 -10.81 9.22
N SER A 267 -10.89 -9.57 9.14
CA SER A 267 -11.61 -8.48 8.49
C SER A 267 -11.82 -8.72 6.99
N ILE A 268 -10.81 -9.28 6.32
CA ILE A 268 -10.82 -9.59 4.89
C ILE A 268 -11.72 -10.80 4.63
N PHE A 269 -11.55 -11.90 5.37
CA PHE A 269 -12.20 -13.17 5.05
C PHE A 269 -13.65 -13.23 5.55
N LYS A 270 -13.99 -12.65 6.70
CA LYS A 270 -15.39 -12.64 7.19
C LYS A 270 -16.33 -11.94 6.21
N SER A 271 -15.87 -10.84 5.62
CA SER A 271 -16.63 -10.06 4.64
C SER A 271 -16.73 -10.73 3.25
N ASN A 272 -15.90 -11.75 2.98
CA ASN A 272 -15.76 -12.36 1.66
C ASN A 272 -15.86 -13.90 1.67
N ALA A 273 -16.38 -14.49 2.76
CA ALA A 273 -16.37 -15.94 2.99
C ALA A 273 -17.07 -16.78 1.92
N GLN A 274 -17.97 -16.18 1.12
CA GLN A 274 -18.64 -16.86 0.01
C GLN A 274 -17.73 -17.10 -1.20
N VAL A 275 -16.73 -16.23 -1.39
CA VAL A 275 -15.86 -16.24 -2.58
C VAL A 275 -14.39 -16.49 -2.25
N LEU A 276 -13.97 -16.33 -0.99
CA LEU A 276 -12.57 -16.40 -0.58
C LEU A 276 -12.41 -17.33 0.62
N SER A 277 -11.44 -18.23 0.56
CA SER A 277 -11.07 -19.14 1.67
C SER A 277 -9.56 -19.33 1.74
N SER A 278 -9.02 -19.45 2.96
CA SER A 278 -7.61 -19.69 3.22
C SER A 278 -7.47 -20.83 4.24
N ALA A 279 -6.44 -21.65 4.09
CA ALA A 279 -6.08 -22.71 5.02
C ALA A 279 -4.58 -22.66 5.30
N ASN A 280 -4.21 -22.81 6.56
CA ASN A 280 -2.83 -22.82 7.02
C ASN A 280 -2.50 -24.20 7.61
N PHE A 281 -1.27 -24.65 7.44
CA PHE A 281 -0.82 -25.97 7.86
C PHE A 281 0.58 -25.93 8.47
N LEU A 282 0.77 -26.72 9.52
CA LEU A 282 2.06 -27.08 10.08
C LEU A 282 2.22 -28.59 9.90
N TYR A 283 3.20 -29.03 9.11
CA TYR A 283 3.59 -30.44 9.03
C TYR A 283 4.89 -30.62 9.79
N ALA A 284 4.88 -31.40 10.86
CA ALA A 284 6.05 -31.68 11.69
C ALA A 284 6.55 -33.10 11.44
N HIS A 285 7.87 -33.29 11.40
CA HIS A 285 8.45 -34.62 11.41
C HIS A 285 8.08 -35.35 12.71
N LYS A 286 7.75 -36.64 12.63
CA LYS A 286 7.40 -37.47 13.78
C LYS A 286 8.44 -37.31 14.89
N GLN A 287 7.94 -37.06 16.10
CA GLN A 287 8.76 -36.93 17.32
C GLN A 287 9.80 -35.80 17.29
N TYR A 288 9.79 -34.92 16.28
CA TYR A 288 10.66 -33.75 16.26
C TYR A 288 10.21 -32.74 17.33
N PRO A 289 11.11 -32.26 18.21
CA PRO A 289 10.72 -31.44 19.34
C PRO A 289 10.35 -30.02 18.90
N ILE A 290 9.05 -29.73 18.80
CA ILE A 290 8.52 -28.37 18.59
C ILE A 290 8.05 -27.80 19.93
N LEU A 291 8.41 -26.54 20.19
CA LEU A 291 7.98 -25.80 21.37
C LEU A 291 6.46 -25.62 21.34
N LYS A 292 5.80 -25.97 22.45
CA LYS A 292 4.34 -25.89 22.59
C LYS A 292 3.84 -24.46 22.44
N GLU A 293 4.63 -23.49 22.88
CA GLU A 293 4.34 -22.06 22.78
C GLU A 293 4.25 -21.62 21.32
N TYR A 294 5.16 -22.11 20.46
CA TYR A 294 5.15 -21.83 19.04
C TYR A 294 3.95 -22.48 18.34
N GLN A 295 3.76 -23.78 18.58
CA GLN A 295 2.64 -24.52 18.01
C GLN A 295 1.29 -23.87 18.38
N HIS A 296 1.11 -23.54 19.67
CA HIS A 296 -0.09 -22.87 20.14
C HIS A 296 -0.29 -21.50 19.47
N LEU A 297 0.78 -20.71 19.32
CA LEU A 297 0.70 -19.40 18.67
C LEU A 297 0.22 -19.50 17.22
N ILE A 298 0.77 -20.41 16.42
CA ILE A 298 0.37 -20.55 15.02
C ILE A 298 -1.03 -21.17 14.87
N GLU A 299 -1.41 -22.11 15.73
CA GLU A 299 -2.75 -22.69 15.75
C GLU A 299 -3.80 -21.63 16.11
N GLN A 300 -3.54 -20.79 17.12
CA GLN A 300 -4.48 -19.77 17.58
C GLN A 300 -4.58 -18.57 16.63
N SER A 301 -3.45 -18.01 16.20
CA SER A 301 -3.43 -16.75 15.45
C SER A 301 -3.55 -16.94 13.94
N PHE A 302 -3.09 -18.07 13.40
CA PHE A 302 -3.16 -18.35 11.97
C PHE A 302 -4.19 -19.44 11.64
N GLY A 303 -4.79 -20.11 12.64
CA GLY A 303 -5.69 -21.24 12.39
C GLY A 303 -4.98 -22.41 11.71
N ALA A 304 -3.65 -22.54 11.92
CA ALA A 304 -2.85 -23.57 11.29
C ALA A 304 -3.26 -24.95 11.80
N LYS A 305 -3.46 -25.90 10.89
CA LYS A 305 -3.70 -27.31 11.24
C LYS A 305 -2.36 -28.03 11.35
N SER A 306 -2.08 -28.56 12.53
CA SER A 306 -0.87 -29.33 12.79
C SER A 306 -1.07 -30.79 12.40
N ARG A 307 -0.07 -31.38 11.73
CA ARG A 307 -0.02 -32.79 11.37
C ARG A 307 1.38 -33.33 11.57
N GLU A 308 1.47 -34.56 12.04
CA GLU A 308 2.73 -35.30 12.05
C GLU A 308 2.89 -36.10 10.75
N VAL A 309 4.08 -36.04 10.17
CA VAL A 309 4.49 -36.75 8.96
C VAL A 309 5.91 -37.30 9.12
N ASP A 310 6.34 -38.19 8.26
CA ASP A 310 7.68 -38.77 8.30
C ASP A 310 8.43 -38.44 7.01
N PHE A 311 9.15 -37.32 7.04
CA PHE A 311 9.96 -36.85 5.91
C PHE A 311 11.16 -37.74 5.58
N GLU A 312 11.65 -38.54 6.53
CA GLU A 312 12.93 -39.25 6.40
C GLU A 312 12.74 -40.65 5.84
N GLN A 313 11.87 -41.45 6.47
CA GLN A 313 11.63 -42.84 6.06
C GLN A 313 10.45 -42.97 5.09
N HIS A 314 9.49 -42.04 5.15
CA HIS A 314 8.26 -42.09 4.35
C HIS A 314 8.00 -40.77 3.59
N GLY A 315 9.07 -40.14 3.06
CA GLY A 315 8.99 -38.81 2.44
C GLY A 315 7.93 -38.68 1.33
N LYS A 316 7.70 -39.73 0.54
CA LYS A 316 6.63 -39.73 -0.47
C LYS A 316 5.23 -39.63 0.14
N GLU A 317 4.96 -40.37 1.22
CA GLU A 317 3.68 -40.30 1.92
C GLU A 317 3.48 -38.94 2.60
N ALA A 318 4.57 -38.33 3.09
CA ALA A 318 4.54 -36.96 3.61
C ALA A 318 4.16 -35.96 2.50
N VAL A 319 4.79 -36.05 1.33
CA VAL A 319 4.46 -35.21 0.15
C VAL A 319 3.02 -35.44 -0.31
N ASP A 320 2.55 -36.68 -0.37
CA ASP A 320 1.16 -37.01 -0.74
C ASP A 320 0.16 -36.44 0.27
N THR A 321 0.49 -36.45 1.56
CA THR A 321 -0.31 -35.83 2.62
C THR A 321 -0.39 -34.31 2.43
N ILE A 322 0.76 -33.64 2.26
CA ILE A 322 0.82 -32.19 2.04
C ILE A 322 0.03 -31.81 0.78
N ASN A 323 0.29 -32.50 -0.33
CA ASN A 323 -0.39 -32.22 -1.60
C ASN A 323 -1.89 -32.51 -1.52
N GLY A 324 -2.32 -33.55 -0.80
CA GLY A 324 -3.74 -33.85 -0.58
C GLY A 324 -4.47 -32.72 0.13
N ASP A 325 -3.87 -32.16 1.19
CA ASP A 325 -4.42 -31.03 1.93
C ASP A 325 -4.46 -29.74 1.10
N ILE A 326 -3.38 -29.43 0.38
CA ILE A 326 -3.33 -28.27 -0.53
C ILE A 326 -4.38 -28.43 -1.65
N ASN A 327 -4.51 -29.62 -2.22
CA ASN A 327 -5.50 -29.92 -3.26
C ASN A 327 -6.93 -29.75 -2.74
N ALA A 328 -7.22 -30.22 -1.52
CA ALA A 328 -8.52 -30.04 -0.90
C ALA A 328 -8.81 -28.56 -0.61
N ALA A 329 -7.87 -27.83 -0.01
CA ALA A 329 -8.00 -26.42 0.32
C ALA A 329 -8.18 -25.52 -0.92
N THR A 330 -7.54 -25.90 -2.04
CA THR A 330 -7.63 -25.18 -3.32
C THR A 330 -8.69 -25.74 -4.26
N ARG A 331 -9.54 -26.67 -3.79
CA ARG A 331 -10.61 -27.31 -4.56
C ARG A 331 -10.15 -27.88 -5.90
N GLY A 332 -8.96 -28.47 -5.94
CA GLY A 332 -8.40 -29.09 -7.14
C GLY A 332 -7.63 -28.16 -8.06
N LYS A 333 -7.55 -26.85 -7.77
CA LYS A 333 -6.81 -25.90 -8.62
C LYS A 333 -5.29 -26.04 -8.47
N ILE A 334 -4.80 -26.39 -7.29
CA ILE A 334 -3.38 -26.72 -7.06
C ILE A 334 -3.31 -28.15 -6.54
N ARG A 335 -3.00 -29.08 -7.43
CA ARG A 335 -2.95 -30.52 -7.11
C ARG A 335 -1.68 -30.93 -6.36
N LYS A 336 -0.57 -30.27 -6.66
CA LYS A 336 0.74 -30.55 -6.08
C LYS A 336 1.48 -29.26 -5.82
N LEU A 337 1.82 -28.99 -4.56
CA LEU A 337 2.75 -27.95 -4.16
C LEU A 337 4.18 -28.43 -4.36
N PHE A 338 4.54 -29.56 -3.72
CA PHE A 338 5.85 -30.18 -3.81
C PHE A 338 5.82 -31.41 -4.72
N ASP A 339 6.89 -31.62 -5.49
CA ASP A 339 7.08 -32.84 -6.28
C ASP A 339 7.86 -33.89 -5.47
N ASP A 340 8.85 -33.45 -4.71
CA ASP A 340 9.62 -34.19 -3.72
C ASP A 340 9.90 -33.30 -2.50
N ILE A 341 10.54 -33.86 -1.47
CA ILE A 341 10.98 -33.11 -0.30
C ILE A 341 12.31 -33.69 0.23
N ASP A 342 13.15 -32.82 0.78
CA ASP A 342 14.44 -33.22 1.32
C ASP A 342 14.25 -34.10 2.59
N PRO A 343 14.95 -35.24 2.72
CA PRO A 343 14.84 -36.11 3.90
C PRO A 343 15.27 -35.45 5.23
N THR A 344 16.07 -34.38 5.16
CA THR A 344 16.50 -33.57 6.31
C THR A 344 15.43 -32.58 6.76
N THR A 345 14.35 -32.42 6.01
CA THR A 345 13.21 -31.58 6.40
C THR A 345 12.62 -32.10 7.70
N LYS A 346 12.45 -31.20 8.66
CA LYS A 346 11.78 -31.48 9.93
C LYS A 346 10.45 -30.75 10.09
N MET A 347 10.20 -29.73 9.26
CA MET A 347 8.96 -28.97 9.34
C MET A 347 8.60 -28.33 8.00
N VAL A 348 7.31 -28.28 7.67
CA VAL A 348 6.77 -27.50 6.55
C VAL A 348 5.66 -26.58 7.05
N LEU A 349 5.77 -25.28 6.75
CA LEU A 349 4.72 -24.29 6.98
C LEU A 349 4.08 -23.95 5.65
N ALA A 350 2.77 -24.15 5.52
CA ALA A 350 2.08 -23.91 4.26
C ALA A 350 0.81 -23.08 4.41
N ASN A 351 0.57 -22.21 3.43
CA ASN A 351 -0.70 -21.54 3.22
C ASN A 351 -1.30 -22.00 1.87
N ALA A 352 -2.62 -22.20 1.84
CA ALA A 352 -3.40 -22.40 0.62
C ALA A 352 -4.56 -21.42 0.58
N LEU A 353 -4.62 -20.61 -0.47
CA LEU A 353 -5.64 -19.62 -0.77
C LEU A 353 -6.49 -20.09 -1.95
N TYR A 354 -7.79 -19.92 -1.87
CA TYR A 354 -8.74 -20.17 -2.95
C TYR A 354 -9.73 -19.02 -3.07
N PHE A 355 -9.95 -18.57 -4.30
CA PHE A 355 -10.88 -17.53 -4.66
C PHE A 355 -11.77 -17.97 -5.82
N LYS A 356 -13.07 -17.74 -5.71
CA LYS A 356 -14.05 -17.92 -6.78
C LYS A 356 -15.11 -16.83 -6.71
N GLY A 357 -14.90 -15.76 -7.45
CA GLY A 357 -15.84 -14.65 -7.57
C GLY A 357 -16.60 -14.70 -8.88
N LEU A 358 -17.92 -14.57 -8.84
CA LEU A 358 -18.72 -14.30 -10.03
C LEU A 358 -18.75 -12.79 -10.29
N TRP A 359 -18.74 -12.35 -11.54
CA TRP A 359 -18.87 -10.92 -11.82
C TRP A 359 -20.21 -10.40 -11.30
N LYS A 360 -20.19 -9.20 -10.70
CA LYS A 360 -21.43 -8.49 -10.35
C LYS A 360 -22.30 -8.23 -11.59
N THR A 361 -21.66 -7.96 -12.73
CA THR A 361 -22.30 -7.94 -14.05
C THR A 361 -21.50 -8.82 -15.01
N LYS A 362 -22.04 -10.00 -15.33
CA LYS A 362 -21.38 -10.98 -16.20
C LYS A 362 -21.27 -10.52 -17.65
N PHE A 363 -20.23 -10.99 -18.33
CA PHE A 363 -20.14 -10.88 -19.78
C PHE A 363 -21.09 -11.91 -20.41
N LYS A 364 -21.71 -11.53 -21.54
CA LYS A 364 -22.53 -12.45 -22.32
C LYS A 364 -21.64 -13.34 -23.18
N LYS A 365 -21.80 -14.66 -23.08
CA LYS A 365 -20.99 -15.63 -23.82
C LYS A 365 -21.15 -15.47 -25.33
N GLU A 366 -22.32 -15.08 -25.79
CA GLU A 366 -22.59 -14.79 -27.21
C GLU A 366 -21.80 -13.59 -27.77
N ASN A 367 -21.27 -12.72 -26.90
CA ASN A 367 -20.45 -11.58 -27.31
C ASN A 367 -18.96 -11.91 -27.38
N THR A 368 -18.53 -13.05 -26.85
CA THR A 368 -17.13 -13.47 -26.90
C THR A 368 -16.73 -13.79 -28.35
N LYS A 369 -15.68 -13.13 -28.84
CA LYS A 369 -15.19 -13.31 -30.21
C LYS A 369 -13.67 -13.36 -30.24
N SER A 370 -13.12 -14.14 -31.17
CA SER A 370 -11.70 -14.14 -31.48
C SER A 370 -11.26 -12.78 -32.03
N ARG A 371 -10.21 -12.19 -31.46
CA ARG A 371 -9.60 -10.91 -31.86
C ARG A 371 -8.08 -10.94 -31.68
N LYS A 372 -7.39 -10.00 -32.32
CA LYS A 372 -5.93 -9.84 -32.20
C LYS A 372 -5.54 -9.29 -30.82
N PHE A 373 -4.56 -9.92 -30.18
CA PHE A 373 -3.85 -9.45 -29.00
C PHE A 373 -2.39 -9.19 -29.35
N THR A 374 -1.91 -7.98 -29.06
CA THR A 374 -0.52 -7.59 -29.31
C THR A 374 0.37 -7.95 -28.12
N THR A 375 1.29 -8.90 -28.32
CA THR A 375 2.25 -9.34 -27.30
C THR A 375 3.36 -8.31 -27.06
N SER A 376 4.12 -8.46 -25.97
CA SER A 376 5.28 -7.61 -25.66
C SER A 376 6.35 -7.59 -26.77
N LYS A 377 6.42 -8.66 -27.58
CA LYS A 377 7.28 -8.77 -28.77
C LYS A 377 6.67 -8.15 -30.03
N LYS A 378 5.60 -7.36 -29.88
CA LYS A 378 4.83 -6.73 -30.98
C LYS A 378 4.26 -7.74 -32.00
N LYS A 379 4.13 -9.01 -31.60
CA LYS A 379 3.46 -10.04 -32.41
C LYS A 379 1.99 -10.06 -32.06
N GLU A 380 1.13 -10.10 -33.07
CA GLU A 380 -0.30 -10.32 -32.89
C GLU A 380 -0.65 -11.81 -32.87
N ILE A 381 -1.50 -12.21 -31.92
CA ILE A 381 -2.06 -13.56 -31.82
C ILE A 381 -3.58 -13.48 -31.68
N ASP A 382 -4.30 -14.50 -32.13
CA ASP A 382 -5.75 -14.58 -31.94
C ASP A 382 -6.08 -15.08 -30.53
N VAL A 383 -6.92 -14.33 -29.82
CA VAL A 383 -7.39 -14.62 -28.45
C VAL A 383 -8.88 -14.38 -28.39
N ASP A 384 -9.60 -15.15 -27.57
CA ASP A 384 -11.03 -14.90 -27.32
C ASP A 384 -11.20 -13.72 -26.37
N PHE A 385 -11.79 -12.64 -26.87
CA PHE A 385 -12.14 -11.47 -26.08
C PHE A 385 -13.60 -11.52 -25.70
N MET A 386 -13.85 -11.49 -24.40
CA MET A 386 -15.17 -11.18 -23.85
C MET A 386 -15.47 -9.71 -24.13
N HIS A 387 -16.72 -9.42 -24.48
CA HIS A 387 -17.13 -8.08 -24.89
C HIS A 387 -18.43 -7.64 -24.24
N GLN A 388 -18.41 -6.49 -23.57
CA GLN A 388 -19.64 -5.84 -23.11
C GLN A 388 -19.45 -4.35 -22.82
N VAL A 389 -20.49 -3.55 -23.08
CA VAL A 389 -20.58 -2.17 -22.58
C VAL A 389 -21.08 -2.19 -21.14
N LEU A 390 -20.25 -1.76 -20.20
CA LEU A 390 -20.56 -1.76 -18.76
C LEU A 390 -20.36 -0.38 -18.16
N LYS A 391 -21.12 -0.06 -17.10
CA LYS A 391 -20.83 1.10 -16.24
C LYS A 391 -19.97 0.64 -15.07
N VAL A 392 -18.68 0.96 -15.09
CA VAL A 392 -17.68 0.52 -14.10
C VAL A 392 -16.78 1.69 -13.69
N PRO A 393 -16.13 1.63 -12.52
CA PRO A 393 -15.07 2.60 -12.21
C PRO A 393 -13.97 2.53 -13.27
N PHE A 394 -13.65 3.69 -13.85
CA PHE A 394 -12.64 3.87 -14.87
C PHE A 394 -11.86 5.16 -14.61
N GLY A 395 -10.59 5.16 -14.99
CA GLY A 395 -9.74 6.35 -14.93
C GLY A 395 -8.51 6.19 -15.80
N TYR A 396 -7.82 7.31 -16.01
CA TYR A 396 -6.54 7.38 -16.71
C TYR A 396 -5.53 8.10 -15.82
N SER A 397 -4.31 7.58 -15.76
CA SER A 397 -3.20 8.19 -15.03
C SER A 397 -2.17 8.72 -16.02
N ASP A 398 -1.97 10.04 -16.04
CA ASP A 398 -0.92 10.70 -16.82
C ASP A 398 0.48 10.24 -16.39
N GLU A 399 0.67 10.00 -15.09
CA GLU A 399 1.95 9.57 -14.50
C GLU A 399 2.31 8.14 -14.94
N LEU A 400 1.34 7.23 -14.93
CA LEU A 400 1.53 5.84 -15.34
C LEU A 400 1.39 5.63 -16.85
N LYS A 401 0.88 6.64 -17.58
CA LYS A 401 0.45 6.54 -18.97
C LYS A 401 -0.39 5.29 -19.21
N ALA A 402 -1.41 5.11 -18.38
CA ALA A 402 -2.21 3.91 -18.33
C ALA A 402 -3.67 4.21 -18.00
N SER A 403 -4.57 3.41 -18.56
CA SER A 403 -5.97 3.36 -18.17
C SER A 403 -6.21 2.23 -17.17
N ALA A 404 -7.19 2.38 -16.29
CA ALA A 404 -7.62 1.31 -15.41
C ALA A 404 -9.14 1.18 -15.36
N ILE A 405 -9.59 -0.07 -15.20
CA ILE A 405 -10.97 -0.40 -14.86
C ILE A 405 -11.00 -1.25 -13.59
N GLU A 406 -12.08 -1.12 -12.83
CA GLU A 406 -12.39 -1.97 -11.70
C GLU A 406 -13.63 -2.84 -12.00
N LEU A 407 -13.48 -4.16 -11.90
CA LEU A 407 -14.55 -5.13 -12.07
C LEU A 407 -14.90 -5.75 -10.71
N SER A 408 -16.08 -5.42 -10.19
CA SER A 408 -16.55 -5.96 -8.91
C SER A 408 -17.13 -7.37 -9.04
N TYR A 409 -16.96 -8.17 -7.98
CA TYR A 409 -17.60 -9.47 -7.86
C TYR A 409 -18.95 -9.38 -7.12
N ASP A 410 -19.84 -10.33 -7.40
CA ASP A 410 -21.11 -10.45 -6.68
C ASP A 410 -20.86 -10.89 -5.22
N LYS A 411 -21.62 -10.30 -4.28
CA LYS A 411 -21.58 -10.61 -2.84
C LYS A 411 -20.18 -10.57 -2.21
N SER A 412 -19.30 -9.70 -2.70
CA SER A 412 -17.93 -9.55 -2.20
C SER A 412 -17.46 -8.11 -2.36
N ASN A 413 -16.55 -7.70 -1.47
CA ASN A 413 -15.80 -6.45 -1.57
C ASN A 413 -14.49 -6.61 -2.37
N VAL A 414 -14.17 -7.83 -2.80
CA VAL A 414 -13.04 -8.08 -3.69
C VAL A 414 -13.38 -7.53 -5.07
N VAL A 415 -12.37 -7.01 -5.76
CA VAL A 415 -12.47 -6.48 -7.12
C VAL A 415 -11.28 -6.96 -7.94
N LEU A 416 -11.44 -7.03 -9.26
CA LEU A 416 -10.32 -7.14 -10.20
C LEU A 416 -10.04 -5.76 -10.78
N VAL A 417 -8.83 -5.24 -10.55
CA VAL A 417 -8.34 -4.05 -11.23
C VAL A 417 -7.51 -4.48 -12.42
N ILE A 418 -7.82 -3.90 -13.59
CA ILE A 418 -7.04 -4.11 -14.82
C ILE A 418 -6.40 -2.79 -15.18
N VAL A 419 -5.06 -2.76 -15.19
CA VAL A 419 -4.27 -1.62 -15.64
C VAL A 419 -3.74 -1.92 -17.04
N LEU A 420 -4.07 -1.06 -17.99
CA LEU A 420 -3.67 -1.17 -19.40
C LEU A 420 -2.81 0.04 -19.78
N PRO A 421 -1.49 -0.14 -20.00
CA PRO A 421 -0.63 0.95 -20.46
C PRO A 421 -0.99 1.37 -21.89
N GLU A 422 -0.66 2.61 -22.23
CA GLU A 422 -0.69 3.08 -23.62
C GLU A 422 0.23 2.23 -24.51
N ALA A 423 -0.05 2.19 -25.82
CA ALA A 423 0.76 1.43 -26.78
C ALA A 423 2.23 1.91 -26.87
N THR A 424 2.49 3.15 -26.44
CA THR A 424 3.80 3.80 -26.35
C THR A 424 4.55 3.47 -25.06
N THR A 425 3.89 2.88 -24.06
CA THR A 425 4.43 2.62 -22.73
C THR A 425 4.63 1.12 -22.54
N SER A 426 5.87 0.73 -22.25
CA SER A 426 6.22 -0.66 -21.96
C SER A 426 5.80 -1.06 -20.53
N LEU A 427 5.59 -2.36 -20.29
CA LEU A 427 5.32 -2.86 -18.94
C LEU A 427 6.43 -2.53 -17.92
N PRO A 428 7.73 -2.58 -18.27
CA PRO A 428 8.79 -2.12 -17.37
C PRO A 428 8.68 -0.63 -17.01
N GLU A 429 8.38 0.25 -17.97
CA GLU A 429 8.17 1.68 -17.71
C GLU A 429 6.97 1.91 -16.79
N LEU A 430 5.86 1.20 -17.02
CA LEU A 430 4.70 1.23 -16.13
C LEU A 430 5.09 0.79 -14.71
N LYS A 431 5.76 -0.37 -14.57
CA LYS A 431 6.16 -0.94 -13.27
C LYS A 431 7.19 -0.08 -12.52
N ALA A 432 8.04 0.67 -13.23
CA ALA A 432 8.98 1.59 -12.61
C ALA A 432 8.27 2.72 -11.85
N HIS A 433 7.13 3.18 -12.37
CA HIS A 433 6.31 4.24 -11.77
C HIS A 433 5.20 3.68 -10.87
N LEU A 434 4.83 2.40 -11.02
CA LEU A 434 3.84 1.75 -10.18
C LEU A 434 4.43 1.46 -8.78
N ASN A 435 3.89 2.12 -7.77
CA ASN A 435 4.19 1.93 -6.35
C ASN A 435 2.89 2.10 -5.55
N GLY A 436 2.98 1.94 -4.23
CA GLY A 436 1.78 1.93 -3.40
C GLY A 436 1.00 3.22 -3.46
N GLN A 437 1.71 4.34 -3.56
CA GLN A 437 1.08 5.64 -3.66
C GLN A 437 0.49 5.88 -5.05
N THR A 438 1.22 5.61 -6.12
CA THR A 438 0.71 5.85 -7.48
C THR A 438 -0.45 4.93 -7.80
N LEU A 439 -0.45 3.70 -7.28
CA LEU A 439 -1.58 2.78 -7.37
C LEU A 439 -2.78 3.28 -6.55
N ASP A 440 -2.60 3.66 -5.28
CA ASP A 440 -3.69 4.19 -4.44
C ASP A 440 -4.33 5.46 -5.05
N GLN A 441 -3.50 6.40 -5.52
CA GLN A 441 -3.98 7.59 -6.22
C GLN A 441 -4.75 7.25 -7.47
N PHE A 442 -4.24 6.30 -8.27
CA PHE A 442 -4.91 5.88 -9.48
C PHE A 442 -6.27 5.24 -9.20
N LEU A 443 -6.36 4.38 -8.18
CA LEU A 443 -7.60 3.73 -7.76
C LEU A 443 -8.64 4.74 -7.24
N LYS A 444 -8.22 5.76 -6.48
CA LYS A 444 -9.12 6.80 -5.97
C LYS A 444 -9.70 7.72 -7.04
N GLN A 445 -9.00 7.86 -8.16
CA GLN A 445 -9.46 8.66 -9.29
C GLN A 445 -10.47 7.93 -10.18
N LEU A 446 -10.66 6.62 -9.98
CA LEU A 446 -11.63 5.85 -10.76
C LEU A 446 -13.05 6.36 -10.49
N SER A 447 -13.78 6.64 -11.55
CA SER A 447 -15.15 7.13 -11.46
C SER A 447 -16.09 6.29 -12.33
N PRO A 448 -17.36 6.06 -11.91
CA PRO A 448 -18.30 5.23 -12.65
C PRO A 448 -18.58 5.76 -14.07
N THR A 449 -18.02 5.09 -15.07
CA THR A 449 -18.07 5.49 -16.49
C THR A 449 -18.60 4.35 -17.34
N LYS A 450 -19.39 4.65 -18.39
CA LYS A 450 -19.80 3.64 -19.39
C LYS A 450 -18.63 3.40 -20.35
N ILE A 451 -18.08 2.19 -20.33
CA ILE A 451 -16.92 1.80 -21.15
C ILE A 451 -17.30 0.59 -22.00
N ASP A 452 -16.83 0.57 -23.26
CA ASP A 452 -16.90 -0.59 -24.15
C ASP A 452 -15.70 -1.51 -23.90
N ILE A 453 -15.90 -2.59 -23.13
CA ILE A 453 -14.81 -3.40 -22.58
C ILE A 453 -14.56 -4.61 -23.47
N TYR A 454 -13.31 -4.77 -23.91
CA TYR A 454 -12.78 -5.97 -24.53
C TYR A 454 -11.73 -6.59 -23.61
N LEU A 455 -12.06 -7.71 -22.97
CA LEU A 455 -11.19 -8.39 -22.02
C LEU A 455 -10.88 -9.79 -22.51
N PRO A 456 -9.61 -10.15 -22.76
CA PRO A 456 -9.27 -11.52 -23.14
C PRO A 456 -9.65 -12.49 -22.03
N LYS A 457 -10.16 -13.66 -22.41
CA LYS A 457 -10.20 -14.82 -21.51
C LYS A 457 -8.78 -15.32 -21.33
N PHE A 458 -8.42 -15.67 -20.11
CA PHE A 458 -7.10 -16.20 -19.86
C PHE A 458 -7.09 -17.16 -18.69
N LYS A 459 -6.12 -18.05 -18.74
CA LYS A 459 -5.72 -18.90 -17.63
C LYS A 459 -4.21 -18.80 -17.51
N LEU A 460 -3.75 -18.43 -16.33
CA LEU A 460 -2.33 -18.33 -16.01
C LEU A 460 -2.03 -19.24 -14.83
N ASP A 461 -0.83 -19.79 -14.84
CA ASP A 461 -0.25 -20.50 -13.72
C ASP A 461 1.23 -20.15 -13.59
N SER A 462 1.76 -20.26 -12.38
CA SER A 462 3.16 -19.98 -12.07
C SER A 462 3.62 -20.86 -10.92
N THR A 463 4.88 -21.30 -11.00
CA THR A 463 5.61 -21.97 -9.91
C THR A 463 6.86 -21.14 -9.65
N LEU A 464 7.00 -20.63 -8.42
CA LEU A 464 7.98 -19.63 -8.05
C LEU A 464 8.84 -20.14 -6.90
N PRO A 465 10.10 -20.53 -7.15
CA PRO A 465 11.10 -20.65 -6.10
C PRO A 465 11.50 -19.25 -5.63
N LEU A 466 11.25 -18.95 -4.35
CA LEU A 466 11.27 -17.58 -3.84
C LEU A 466 12.51 -17.22 -3.02
N ILE A 467 13.35 -18.19 -2.63
CA ILE A 467 14.61 -17.92 -1.90
C ILE A 467 15.46 -16.86 -2.60
N PRO A 468 15.75 -16.92 -3.92
CA PRO A 468 16.57 -15.91 -4.58
C PRO A 468 15.97 -14.51 -4.50
N ILE A 469 14.64 -14.40 -4.65
CA ILE A 469 13.92 -13.13 -4.62
C ILE A 469 13.90 -12.56 -3.20
N LEU A 470 13.54 -13.37 -2.21
CA LEU A 470 13.51 -12.97 -0.80
C LEU A 470 14.90 -12.59 -0.27
N SER A 471 15.95 -13.26 -0.76
CA SER A 471 17.36 -12.92 -0.46
C SER A 471 17.75 -11.54 -0.97
N GLN A 472 17.33 -11.20 -2.19
CA GLN A 472 17.54 -9.86 -2.74
C GLN A 472 16.71 -8.79 -2.01
N MET A 473 15.54 -9.15 -1.49
CA MET A 473 14.72 -8.27 -0.65
C MET A 473 15.31 -8.05 0.75
N GLY A 474 16.29 -8.86 1.17
CA GLY A 474 17.05 -8.68 2.42
C GLY A 474 16.90 -9.80 3.44
N ILE A 475 16.12 -10.84 3.17
CA ILE A 475 15.99 -12.01 4.04
C ILE A 475 17.10 -13.00 3.70
N LYS A 476 18.09 -13.19 4.57
CA LYS A 476 19.28 -13.98 4.26
C LYS A 476 19.56 -15.05 5.28
N GLN A 477 19.58 -14.70 6.57
CA GLN A 477 20.09 -15.62 7.60
C GLN A 477 19.25 -16.88 7.74
N ILE A 478 17.93 -16.79 7.54
CA ILE A 478 17.07 -17.97 7.64
C ILE A 478 17.37 -19.01 6.55
N PHE A 479 18.01 -18.62 5.44
CA PHE A 479 18.39 -19.53 4.36
C PHE A 479 19.80 -20.10 4.53
N ASP A 480 20.53 -19.67 5.55
CA ASP A 480 21.89 -20.12 5.84
C ASP A 480 21.86 -21.08 7.04
N ALA A 481 22.26 -22.33 6.81
CA ALA A 481 22.28 -23.38 7.82
C ALA A 481 23.07 -23.02 9.09
N LYS A 482 24.09 -22.16 9.02
CA LYS A 482 24.93 -21.78 10.16
C LYS A 482 24.44 -20.54 10.90
N MET A 483 23.66 -19.70 10.23
CA MET A 483 23.21 -18.40 10.76
C MET A 483 21.75 -18.42 11.19
N ALA A 484 20.95 -19.35 10.63
CA ALA A 484 19.53 -19.46 10.92
C ALA A 484 19.29 -19.69 12.41
N ASN A 485 18.40 -18.89 12.99
CA ASN A 485 18.04 -18.98 14.39
C ASN A 485 16.54 -19.15 14.54
N PHE A 486 16.13 -20.42 14.64
CA PHE A 486 14.77 -20.84 14.92
C PHE A 486 14.62 -21.44 16.32
N SER A 487 15.37 -20.91 17.30
CA SER A 487 15.21 -21.27 18.72
C SER A 487 13.81 -20.95 19.27
N GLY A 488 13.02 -20.15 18.55
CA GLY A 488 11.61 -19.96 18.83
C GLY A 488 10.70 -21.12 18.42
N ILE A 489 11.18 -22.06 17.61
CA ILE A 489 10.46 -23.26 17.15
C ILE A 489 10.87 -24.49 17.94
N THR A 490 12.17 -24.64 18.20
CA THR A 490 12.75 -25.85 18.78
C THR A 490 13.96 -25.53 19.65
N ASN A 491 14.26 -26.43 20.60
CA ASN A 491 15.51 -26.42 21.36
C ASN A 491 16.52 -27.45 20.80
N ASP A 492 16.30 -27.98 19.60
CA ASP A 492 17.26 -28.88 18.95
C ASP A 492 18.61 -28.16 18.78
N PRO A 493 19.72 -28.74 19.27
CA PRO A 493 21.04 -28.10 19.24
C PRO A 493 21.61 -27.96 17.83
N ILE A 494 21.15 -28.76 16.85
CA ILE A 494 21.55 -28.62 15.45
C ILE A 494 20.90 -27.35 14.88
N GLY A 495 19.63 -27.13 15.20
CA GLY A 495 18.84 -26.01 14.72
C GLY A 495 18.20 -26.27 13.36
N LEU A 496 17.41 -25.29 12.92
CA LEU A 496 16.71 -25.34 11.63
C LEU A 496 17.20 -24.21 10.73
N TYR A 497 17.05 -24.40 9.43
CA TYR A 497 17.09 -23.34 8.43
C TYR A 497 16.00 -23.58 7.37
N VAL A 498 15.61 -22.54 6.65
CA VAL A 498 14.65 -22.64 5.54
C VAL A 498 15.39 -23.09 4.29
N GLY A 499 15.18 -24.34 3.90
CA GLY A 499 15.80 -24.95 2.72
C GLY A 499 15.06 -24.66 1.42
N GLU A 500 13.75 -24.43 1.49
CA GLU A 500 12.92 -24.12 0.31
C GLU A 500 11.78 -23.16 0.67
N VAL A 501 11.52 -22.21 -0.24
CA VAL A 501 10.28 -21.41 -0.26
C VAL A 501 9.70 -21.50 -1.66
N LEU A 502 8.55 -22.15 -1.79
CA LEU A 502 7.90 -22.41 -3.08
C LEU A 502 6.48 -21.87 -3.06
N GLN A 503 6.10 -21.10 -4.09
CA GLN A 503 4.71 -20.73 -4.33
C GLN A 503 4.22 -21.23 -5.69
N LYS A 504 3.04 -21.85 -5.69
CA LYS A 504 2.26 -22.11 -6.90
C LYS A 504 1.02 -21.24 -6.91
N ALA A 505 0.70 -20.63 -8.04
CA ALA A 505 -0.51 -19.83 -8.18
C ALA A 505 -1.16 -20.07 -9.55
N VAL A 506 -2.49 -19.99 -9.59
CA VAL A 506 -3.32 -20.16 -10.78
C VAL A 506 -4.42 -19.10 -10.76
N ILE A 507 -4.72 -18.51 -11.90
CA ILE A 507 -5.88 -17.64 -12.10
C ILE A 507 -6.55 -17.98 -13.44
N GLU A 508 -7.87 -18.02 -13.45
CA GLU A 508 -8.70 -18.25 -14.62
C GLU A 508 -9.79 -17.20 -14.68
N VAL A 509 -9.88 -16.48 -15.79
CA VAL A 509 -10.81 -15.37 -16.02
C VAL A 509 -11.67 -15.69 -17.23
N ASN A 510 -13.00 -15.67 -17.04
CA ASN A 510 -13.98 -15.98 -18.07
C ASN A 510 -15.25 -15.13 -17.91
N GLU A 511 -16.29 -15.42 -18.71
CA GLU A 511 -17.49 -14.60 -18.80
C GLU A 511 -18.32 -14.59 -17.51
N ASP A 512 -18.21 -15.65 -16.72
CA ASP A 512 -18.94 -15.84 -15.48
C ASP A 512 -18.25 -15.16 -14.29
N GLY A 513 -16.91 -15.11 -14.28
CA GLY A 513 -16.14 -14.59 -13.16
C GLY A 513 -14.65 -14.90 -13.23
N THR A 514 -14.04 -14.97 -12.05
CA THR A 514 -12.65 -15.37 -11.84
C THR A 514 -12.58 -16.51 -10.85
N GLU A 515 -11.75 -17.50 -11.13
CA GLU A 515 -11.37 -18.54 -10.20
C GLU A 515 -9.84 -18.57 -10.07
N ALA A 516 -9.33 -18.39 -8.85
CA ALA A 516 -7.91 -18.32 -8.57
C ALA A 516 -7.54 -19.16 -7.34
N ALA A 517 -6.30 -19.62 -7.29
CA ALA A 517 -5.74 -20.31 -6.14
C ALA A 517 -4.25 -19.99 -6.01
N ALA A 518 -3.75 -20.00 -4.78
CA ALA A 518 -2.33 -19.94 -4.51
C ALA A 518 -1.98 -20.87 -3.36
N ALA A 519 -0.79 -21.46 -3.38
CA ALA A 519 -0.26 -22.25 -2.29
C ALA A 519 1.21 -21.91 -2.11
N THR A 520 1.61 -21.58 -0.88
CA THR A 520 3.00 -21.31 -0.52
C THR A 520 3.43 -22.30 0.54
N GLY A 521 4.62 -22.89 0.39
CA GLY A 521 5.22 -23.77 1.39
C GLY A 521 6.65 -23.36 1.70
N ASN A 522 6.98 -23.33 2.98
CA ASN A 522 8.31 -23.10 3.51
C ASN A 522 8.80 -24.41 4.14
N SER A 523 9.84 -25.02 3.58
CA SER A 523 10.47 -26.22 4.14
C SER A 523 11.61 -25.82 5.06
N LEU A 524 11.60 -26.32 6.30
CA LEU A 524 12.66 -26.14 7.29
C LEU A 524 13.38 -27.46 7.52
N SER A 525 14.70 -27.44 7.36
CA SER A 525 15.59 -28.60 7.43
C SER A 525 16.66 -28.41 8.51
N LEU A 526 17.28 -29.52 8.93
CA LEU A 526 18.43 -29.50 9.83
C LEU A 526 19.68 -28.99 9.11
N SER A 527 20.47 -28.17 9.80
CA SER A 527 21.80 -27.73 9.37
C SER A 527 22.84 -28.85 9.52
N LEU A 528 22.96 -29.69 8.50
CA LEU A 528 23.96 -30.78 8.47
C LEU A 528 25.41 -30.29 8.42
#